data_AF-A0A2G9RIK5-F1
#
_entry.id   AF-A0A2G9RIK5-F1
#
_cell.length_a   1.000
_cell.length_b   1.000
_cell.length_c   1.000
_cell.angle_alpha   90.00
_cell.angle_beta   90.00
_cell.angle_gamma   90.00
#
_symmetry.space_group_name_H-M   'P 1'
#
loop_
_entity.id
_entity.type
_entity.pdbx_description
1 polymer ?
#
loop_
_entity_poly.entity_id
_entity_poly.type
_entity_poly.pdbx_seq_one_letter_code
_entity_poly.pdbx_strand_id
1 'polypeptide(L)'
;MAEGTATVVMPRWSSTAAAAATSQRPEAKTHVQPDKRKPKTGILMLNMGGPETVDDVHDFLLRLFLDTDLMKLPVQSKLGPFIAKRRTPKIQEQYRKIGGGSPIKKWTVQQGEGMVKLLNELSPATAPHKYYIGFRYVDPLTEAAIQEMESDGVERAIAFTQYPQYSCSTTGSSLNAIYRYYNSKGVQPTMKWSVIDRWPTHPLLIQVVNRGDPYPQEVGATVQKVMEKLNFSNPYRLVWQSKG
;
A
#
# COMPACT_ATOMS: atom_id res chain seq x y z
N MET A 1 15.45 62.28 -75.80
CA MET A 1 15.31 60.83 -75.60
C MET A 1 15.07 60.59 -74.12
N ALA A 2 14.02 59.83 -73.82
CA ALA A 2 13.65 59.17 -72.54
C ALA A 2 13.50 60.08 -71.29
N GLU A 3 12.27 60.35 -70.85
CA GLU A 3 11.53 59.63 -69.77
C GLU A 3 12.03 60.06 -68.37
N GLY A 4 11.24 60.49 -67.40
CA GLY A 4 9.80 60.57 -67.23
C GLY A 4 9.48 60.39 -65.74
N THR A 5 8.82 61.40 -65.13
CA THR A 5 7.86 61.32 -64.00
C THR A 5 8.35 60.79 -62.63
N ALA A 6 7.88 61.19 -61.44
CA ALA A 6 6.90 62.14 -60.88
C ALA A 6 7.21 62.18 -59.34
N THR A 7 7.27 63.33 -58.66
CA THR A 7 6.21 63.96 -57.80
C THR A 7 5.75 63.06 -56.62
N VAL A 8 5.53 63.44 -55.33
CA VAL A 8 5.05 64.63 -54.59
C VAL A 8 5.41 64.51 -53.08
N VAL A 9 5.86 65.62 -52.48
CA VAL A 9 5.61 66.26 -51.14
C VAL A 9 5.21 65.48 -49.85
N MET A 10 6.09 65.62 -48.82
CA MET A 10 5.98 65.83 -47.34
C MET A 10 4.65 65.53 -46.56
N PRO A 11 4.65 65.04 -45.29
CA PRO A 11 5.23 65.77 -44.15
C PRO A 11 5.81 64.98 -42.95
N ARG A 12 6.46 65.78 -42.09
CA ARG A 12 7.04 65.51 -40.76
C ARG A 12 6.06 64.80 -39.82
N TRP A 13 6.53 63.80 -39.05
CA TRP A 13 6.25 63.62 -37.61
C TRP A 13 7.22 62.59 -36.99
N SER A 14 7.62 62.91 -35.77
CA SER A 14 8.65 62.30 -34.93
C SER A 14 8.17 61.04 -34.19
N SER A 15 9.07 60.06 -33.95
CA SER A 15 9.10 59.31 -32.68
C SER A 15 10.39 58.49 -32.48
N THR A 16 10.94 58.65 -31.27
CA THR A 16 11.63 57.69 -30.37
C THR A 16 12.77 56.78 -30.84
N ALA A 17 13.92 56.88 -30.15
CA ALA A 17 14.38 55.85 -29.20
C ALA A 17 15.70 56.29 -28.52
N ALA A 18 15.72 56.34 -27.19
CA ALA A 18 16.95 56.44 -26.38
C ALA A 18 17.00 55.25 -25.41
N ALA A 19 18.17 54.62 -25.35
CA ALA A 19 18.44 53.33 -24.75
C ALA A 19 18.37 53.32 -23.22
N ALA A 20 17.85 52.22 -22.66
CA ALA A 20 18.05 51.84 -21.26
C ALA A 20 18.67 50.43 -21.23
N ALA A 21 19.84 50.33 -20.60
CA ALA A 21 20.62 49.10 -20.48
C ALA A 21 20.01 48.16 -19.44
N THR A 22 19.75 46.91 -19.82
CA THR A 22 19.24 45.86 -18.93
C THR A 22 20.40 45.12 -18.29
N SER A 23 20.59 45.31 -16.99
CA SER A 23 21.48 44.51 -16.14
C SER A 23 20.88 43.11 -15.96
N GLN A 24 21.46 42.09 -16.60
CA GLN A 24 21.11 40.68 -16.35
C GLN A 24 21.66 40.24 -14.99
N ARG A 25 20.76 39.87 -14.08
CA ARG A 25 21.07 39.23 -12.79
C ARG A 25 21.11 37.72 -13.01
N PRO A 26 22.09 36.95 -12.48
CA PRO A 26 22.08 35.50 -12.64
C PRO A 26 20.90 34.92 -11.85
N GLU A 27 20.07 34.13 -12.52
CA GLU A 27 18.97 33.38 -11.91
C GLU A 27 19.55 32.40 -10.89
N ALA A 28 19.31 32.67 -9.61
CA ALA A 28 19.58 31.75 -8.53
C ALA A 28 18.69 30.52 -8.74
N LYS A 29 19.31 29.36 -8.97
CA LYS A 29 18.62 28.06 -8.95
C LYS A 29 18.05 27.87 -7.54
N THR A 30 16.78 28.18 -7.37
CA THR A 30 16.03 27.85 -6.16
C THR A 30 16.01 26.33 -6.07
N HIS A 31 16.81 25.78 -5.17
CA HIS A 31 16.62 24.41 -4.71
C HIS A 31 15.24 24.35 -4.04
N VAL A 32 14.24 23.91 -4.80
CA VAL A 32 12.90 23.61 -4.29
C VAL A 32 13.08 22.43 -3.33
N GLN A 33 13.08 22.74 -2.03
CA GLN A 33 12.88 21.70 -1.02
C GLN A 33 11.55 21.01 -1.33
N PRO A 34 11.47 19.66 -1.25
CA PRO A 34 10.21 18.97 -1.51
C PRO A 34 9.17 19.50 -0.52
N ASP A 35 8.20 20.20 -1.07
CA ASP A 35 7.08 20.83 -0.38
C ASP A 35 6.42 19.74 0.48
N LYS A 36 6.49 19.86 1.82
CA LYS A 36 5.81 18.95 2.78
C LYS A 36 4.30 19.18 2.71
N ARG A 37 3.69 18.87 1.57
CA ARG A 37 2.26 18.97 1.35
C ARG A 37 1.56 17.91 2.18
N LYS A 38 0.50 18.31 2.87
CA LYS A 38 -0.37 17.39 3.62
C LYS A 38 -0.93 16.31 2.67
N PRO A 39 -1.06 15.05 3.11
CA PRO A 39 -1.58 13.99 2.26
C PRO A 39 -3.04 14.26 1.94
N LYS A 40 -3.37 14.31 0.64
CA LYS A 40 -4.74 14.53 0.17
C LYS A 40 -5.58 13.25 0.25
N THR A 41 -4.97 12.12 -0.12
CA THR A 41 -5.64 10.81 -0.14
C THR A 41 -4.91 9.81 0.74
N GLY A 42 -5.60 9.28 1.72
CA GLY A 42 -5.12 8.23 2.61
C GLY A 42 -5.64 6.85 2.22
N ILE A 43 -4.75 5.87 2.11
CA ILE A 43 -5.09 4.48 1.83
C ILE A 43 -4.88 3.66 3.11
N LEU A 44 -5.97 3.28 3.77
CA LEU A 44 -5.93 2.43 4.95
C LEU A 44 -5.90 0.95 4.51
N MET A 45 -4.74 0.33 4.60
CA MET A 45 -4.50 -1.07 4.25
C MET A 45 -4.94 -1.98 5.41
N LEU A 46 -6.08 -2.66 5.26
CA LEU A 46 -6.70 -3.47 6.30
C LEU A 46 -6.25 -4.93 6.23
N ASN A 47 -5.75 -5.45 7.34
CA ASN A 47 -5.44 -6.88 7.50
C ASN A 47 -5.57 -7.27 8.98
N MET A 48 -5.60 -8.55 9.31
CA MET A 48 -5.60 -9.01 10.70
C MET A 48 -4.31 -8.63 11.43
N GLY A 49 -3.20 -8.53 10.67
CA GLY A 49 -1.86 -8.35 11.19
C GLY A 49 -1.26 -9.66 11.71
N GLY A 50 -0.19 -9.57 12.46
CA GLY A 50 0.43 -10.71 13.13
C GLY A 50 1.54 -10.24 14.07
N PRO A 51 1.84 -11.02 15.11
CA PRO A 51 2.84 -10.65 16.12
C PRO A 51 4.21 -10.52 15.47
N GLU A 52 4.89 -9.39 15.66
CA GLU A 52 6.24 -9.17 15.10
C GLU A 52 7.28 -10.01 15.83
N THR A 53 7.06 -10.26 17.12
CA THR A 53 7.90 -11.12 17.96
C THR A 53 7.07 -12.18 18.67
N VAL A 54 7.75 -13.19 19.21
CA VAL A 54 7.13 -14.25 20.00
C VAL A 54 6.43 -13.69 21.27
N ASP A 55 6.89 -12.57 21.79
CA ASP A 55 6.33 -11.98 23.00
C ASP A 55 4.97 -11.29 22.74
N ASP A 56 4.76 -10.79 21.53
CA ASP A 56 3.51 -10.14 21.09
C ASP A 56 2.35 -11.13 20.88
N VAL A 57 2.64 -12.44 20.89
CA VAL A 57 1.66 -13.50 20.59
C VAL A 57 0.48 -13.47 21.55
N HIS A 58 0.71 -13.19 22.83
CA HIS A 58 -0.37 -13.15 23.80
C HIS A 58 -1.40 -12.07 23.47
N ASP A 59 -0.94 -10.85 23.18
CA ASP A 59 -1.82 -9.71 22.94
C ASP A 59 -2.53 -9.82 21.60
N PHE A 60 -1.84 -10.38 20.59
CA PHE A 60 -2.46 -10.79 19.33
C PHE A 60 -3.65 -11.74 19.56
N LEU A 61 -3.43 -12.83 20.30
CA LEU A 61 -4.48 -13.81 20.58
C LEU A 61 -5.59 -13.22 21.45
N LEU A 62 -5.25 -12.37 22.42
CA LEU A 62 -6.21 -11.71 23.29
C LEU A 62 -7.20 -10.88 22.48
N ARG A 63 -6.70 -10.00 21.58
CA ARG A 63 -7.56 -9.19 20.71
C ARG A 63 -8.38 -10.05 19.75
N LEU A 64 -7.79 -11.12 19.21
CA LEU A 64 -8.47 -12.06 18.32
C LEU A 64 -9.65 -12.77 19.02
N PHE A 65 -9.47 -13.28 20.23
CA PHE A 65 -10.53 -13.97 20.96
C PHE A 65 -11.57 -13.04 21.59
N LEU A 66 -11.26 -11.76 21.74
CA LEU A 66 -12.23 -10.74 22.16
C LEU A 66 -13.08 -10.20 21.00
N ASP A 67 -12.73 -10.52 19.76
CA ASP A 67 -13.45 -10.03 18.58
C ASP A 67 -14.75 -10.80 18.33
N THR A 68 -15.87 -10.13 18.57
CA THR A 68 -17.23 -10.68 18.38
C THR A 68 -17.65 -10.78 16.92
N ASP A 69 -16.95 -10.10 16.00
CA ASP A 69 -17.17 -10.24 14.55
C ASP A 69 -16.50 -11.49 13.98
N LEU A 70 -15.40 -11.93 14.60
CA LEU A 70 -14.70 -13.15 14.21
C LEU A 70 -15.39 -14.39 14.76
N MET A 71 -15.72 -14.38 16.05
CA MET A 71 -16.28 -15.54 16.74
C MET A 71 -17.12 -15.10 17.94
N LYS A 72 -18.26 -15.78 18.14
CA LYS A 72 -19.16 -15.53 19.27
C LYS A 72 -18.95 -16.61 20.33
N LEU A 73 -18.44 -16.21 21.49
CA LEU A 73 -18.23 -17.10 22.63
C LEU A 73 -19.18 -16.76 23.79
N PRO A 74 -19.62 -17.75 24.59
CA PRO A 74 -20.31 -17.46 25.84
C PRO A 74 -19.34 -16.74 26.80
N VAL A 75 -19.79 -15.62 27.38
CA VAL A 75 -19.00 -14.80 28.33
C VAL A 75 -17.61 -14.45 27.77
N GLN A 76 -17.57 -13.97 26.51
CA GLN A 76 -16.35 -13.75 25.72
C GLN A 76 -15.30 -12.86 26.41
N SER A 77 -15.72 -11.87 27.20
CA SER A 77 -14.81 -11.03 27.99
C SER A 77 -13.98 -11.80 29.03
N LYS A 78 -14.46 -12.97 29.50
CA LYS A 78 -13.72 -13.85 30.41
C LYS A 78 -13.08 -15.02 29.68
N LEU A 79 -13.82 -15.62 28.75
CA LEU A 79 -13.35 -16.81 28.04
C LEU A 79 -12.23 -16.49 27.04
N GLY A 80 -12.28 -15.32 26.40
CA GLY A 80 -11.26 -14.87 25.46
C GLY A 80 -9.87 -14.78 26.08
N PRO A 81 -9.68 -14.04 27.19
CA PRO A 81 -8.39 -13.98 27.89
C PRO A 81 -7.88 -15.35 28.36
N PHE A 82 -8.78 -16.21 28.85
CA PHE A 82 -8.40 -17.57 29.27
C PHE A 82 -7.90 -18.42 28.10
N ILE A 83 -8.61 -18.40 26.96
CA ILE A 83 -8.20 -19.14 25.76
C ILE A 83 -6.89 -18.58 25.21
N ALA A 84 -6.74 -17.25 25.16
CA ALA A 84 -5.51 -16.60 24.71
C ALA A 84 -4.31 -17.09 25.54
N LYS A 85 -4.37 -16.94 26.87
CA LYS A 85 -3.31 -17.40 27.79
C LYS A 85 -2.99 -18.89 27.63
N ARG A 86 -4.01 -19.74 27.48
CA ARG A 86 -3.83 -21.19 27.29
C ARG A 86 -3.15 -21.51 25.95
N ARG A 87 -3.46 -20.76 24.89
CA ARG A 87 -2.95 -21.02 23.53
C ARG A 87 -1.60 -20.38 23.26
N THR A 88 -1.24 -19.30 23.96
CA THR A 88 0.02 -18.56 23.76
C THR A 88 1.24 -19.48 23.63
N PRO A 89 1.55 -20.41 24.55
CA PRO A 89 2.78 -21.19 24.47
C PRO A 89 2.91 -22.01 23.17
N LYS A 90 1.79 -22.58 22.70
CA LYS A 90 1.75 -23.36 21.46
C LYS A 90 1.96 -22.47 20.24
N ILE A 91 1.33 -21.29 20.20
CA ILE A 91 1.43 -20.38 19.06
C ILE A 91 2.82 -19.71 19.02
N GLN A 92 3.39 -19.39 20.17
CA GLN A 92 4.78 -18.94 20.30
C GLN A 92 5.76 -19.92 19.66
N GLU A 93 5.60 -21.21 19.93
CA GLU A 93 6.43 -22.24 19.34
C GLU A 93 6.27 -22.34 17.82
N GLN A 94 5.07 -22.11 17.30
CA GLN A 94 4.85 -22.03 15.84
C GLN A 94 5.58 -20.84 15.23
N TYR A 95 5.52 -19.66 15.87
CA TYR A 95 6.26 -18.49 15.39
C TYR A 95 7.77 -18.67 15.47
N ARG A 96 8.30 -19.33 16.53
CA ARG A 96 9.74 -19.66 16.62
C ARG A 96 10.21 -20.48 15.43
N LYS A 97 9.43 -21.49 15.01
CA LYS A 97 9.78 -22.37 13.88
C LYS A 97 9.89 -21.65 12.54
N ILE A 98 9.23 -20.50 12.37
CA ILE A 98 9.27 -19.70 11.14
C ILE A 98 10.19 -18.47 11.23
N GLY A 99 11.02 -18.37 12.27
CA GLY A 99 11.98 -17.29 12.45
C GLY A 99 11.64 -16.26 13.54
N GLY A 100 10.66 -16.54 14.41
CA GLY A 100 10.39 -15.77 15.62
C GLY A 100 9.27 -14.73 15.54
N GLY A 101 8.56 -14.63 14.41
CA GLY A 101 7.48 -13.65 14.26
C GLY A 101 6.85 -13.65 12.87
N SER A 102 5.82 -12.83 12.70
CA SER A 102 5.13 -12.63 11.43
C SER A 102 5.82 -11.54 10.60
N PRO A 103 6.18 -11.81 9.33
CA PRO A 103 6.78 -10.80 8.46
C PRO A 103 5.72 -9.86 7.84
N ILE A 104 4.45 -9.96 8.24
CA ILE A 104 3.34 -9.28 7.57
C ILE A 104 3.52 -7.76 7.52
N LYS A 105 3.94 -7.13 8.63
CA LYS A 105 4.16 -5.67 8.68
C LYS A 105 5.23 -5.24 7.69
N LYS A 106 6.35 -5.96 7.63
CA LYS A 106 7.44 -5.70 6.67
C LYS A 106 6.92 -5.72 5.24
N TRP A 107 6.16 -6.74 4.86
CA TRP A 107 5.63 -6.85 3.49
C TRP A 107 4.56 -5.81 3.19
N THR A 108 3.66 -5.51 4.14
CA THR A 108 2.65 -4.46 3.98
C THR A 108 3.28 -3.08 3.81
N VAL A 109 4.36 -2.78 4.53
CA VAL A 109 5.14 -1.54 4.33
C VAL A 109 5.70 -1.47 2.91
N GLN A 110 6.40 -2.51 2.46
CA GLN A 110 6.99 -2.51 1.11
C GLN A 110 5.94 -2.37 0.00
N GLN A 111 4.79 -3.05 0.16
CA GLN A 111 3.66 -2.93 -0.77
C GLN A 111 3.05 -1.53 -0.72
N GLY A 112 2.89 -0.95 0.47
CA GLY A 112 2.35 0.39 0.67
C GLY A 112 3.22 1.48 0.03
N GLU A 113 4.54 1.41 0.23
CA GLU A 113 5.52 2.33 -0.36
C GLU A 113 5.48 2.27 -1.90
N GLY A 114 5.52 1.05 -2.46
CA GLY A 114 5.44 0.85 -3.91
C GLY A 114 4.12 1.34 -4.50
N MET A 115 3.00 1.05 -3.81
CA MET A 115 1.67 1.52 -4.20
C MET A 115 1.59 3.04 -4.21
N VAL A 116 2.02 3.73 -3.15
CA VAL A 116 1.97 5.20 -3.07
C VAL A 116 2.82 5.86 -4.15
N LYS A 117 4.02 5.33 -4.41
CA LYS A 117 4.87 5.84 -5.49
C LYS A 117 4.13 5.82 -6.82
N LEU A 118 3.54 4.68 -7.18
CA LEU A 118 2.78 4.53 -8.43
C LEU A 118 1.52 5.39 -8.45
N LEU A 119 0.77 5.47 -7.34
CA LEU A 119 -0.45 6.28 -7.27
C LEU A 119 -0.18 7.78 -7.46
N ASN A 120 0.94 8.29 -6.95
CA ASN A 120 1.33 9.69 -7.15
C ASN A 120 1.62 10.00 -8.63
N GLU A 121 2.17 9.04 -9.38
CA GLU A 121 2.40 9.17 -10.83
C GLU A 121 1.11 8.97 -11.64
N LEU A 122 0.30 7.96 -11.30
CA LEU A 122 -0.91 7.57 -12.03
C LEU A 122 -2.08 8.53 -11.78
N SER A 123 -2.17 9.14 -10.60
CA SER A 123 -3.25 10.06 -10.25
C SER A 123 -2.75 11.33 -9.54
N PRO A 124 -2.08 12.24 -10.26
CA PRO A 124 -1.58 13.49 -9.66
C PRO A 124 -2.68 14.36 -9.05
N ALA A 125 -3.93 14.27 -9.54
CA ALA A 125 -5.06 15.04 -9.04
C ALA A 125 -5.49 14.67 -7.60
N THR A 126 -5.22 13.44 -7.17
CA THR A 126 -5.50 12.94 -5.81
C THR A 126 -4.24 12.80 -4.95
N ALA A 127 -3.07 13.12 -5.50
CA ALA A 127 -1.82 13.21 -4.77
C ALA A 127 -1.79 14.46 -3.84
N PRO A 128 -0.97 14.48 -2.77
CA PRO A 128 -0.10 13.39 -2.32
C PRO A 128 -0.91 12.23 -1.70
N HIS A 129 -0.56 11.00 -2.07
CA HIS A 129 -1.09 9.80 -1.45
C HIS A 129 -0.22 9.39 -0.25
N LYS A 130 -0.84 8.86 0.81
CA LYS A 130 -0.15 8.21 1.94
C LYS A 130 -0.87 6.92 2.29
N TYR A 131 -0.12 5.84 2.50
CA TYR A 131 -0.67 4.59 3.01
C TYR A 131 -0.62 4.59 4.54
N TYR A 132 -1.56 3.88 5.15
CA TYR A 132 -1.65 3.64 6.59
C TYR A 132 -1.92 2.16 6.80
N ILE A 133 -1.28 1.55 7.78
CA ILE A 133 -1.50 0.14 8.10
C ILE A 133 -2.55 0.09 9.20
N GLY A 134 -3.68 -0.58 8.93
CA GLY A 134 -4.73 -0.82 9.91
C GLY A 134 -4.82 -2.31 10.22
N PHE A 135 -4.07 -2.75 11.23
CA PHE A 135 -4.15 -4.14 11.69
C PHE A 135 -5.27 -4.32 12.71
N ARG A 136 -5.96 -5.46 12.63
CA ARG A 136 -7.10 -5.75 13.50
C ARG A 136 -6.67 -6.16 14.92
N TYR A 137 -5.54 -6.85 15.07
CA TYR A 137 -5.14 -7.51 16.32
C TYR A 137 -3.73 -7.19 16.83
N VAL A 138 -2.93 -6.41 16.09
CA VAL A 138 -1.58 -5.96 16.48
C VAL A 138 -1.34 -4.53 16.05
N ASP A 139 -0.28 -3.90 16.55
CA ASP A 139 0.06 -2.54 16.17
C ASP A 139 0.73 -2.44 14.78
N PRO A 140 0.45 -1.39 14.00
CA PRO A 140 -0.52 -0.32 14.28
C PRO A 140 -1.98 -0.80 14.12
N LEU A 141 -2.78 -0.60 15.16
CA LEU A 141 -4.20 -0.97 15.15
C LEU A 141 -5.00 -0.07 14.19
N THR A 142 -6.12 -0.59 13.67
CA THR A 142 -7.06 0.16 12.83
C THR A 142 -7.44 1.51 13.45
N GLU A 143 -7.71 1.54 14.75
CA GLU A 143 -8.08 2.75 15.49
C GLU A 143 -6.94 3.78 15.56
N ALA A 144 -5.70 3.31 15.71
CA ALA A 144 -4.52 4.18 15.71
C ALA A 144 -4.27 4.77 14.33
N ALA A 145 -4.43 3.96 13.27
CA ALA A 145 -4.30 4.42 11.90
C ALA A 145 -5.37 5.46 11.52
N ILE A 146 -6.63 5.28 11.94
CA ILE A 146 -7.68 6.29 11.73
C ILE A 146 -7.33 7.60 12.46
N GLN A 147 -6.82 7.53 13.68
CA GLN A 147 -6.38 8.72 14.42
C GLN A 147 -5.25 9.46 13.70
N GLU A 148 -4.29 8.73 13.15
CA GLU A 148 -3.20 9.31 12.35
C GLU A 148 -3.76 9.99 11.08
N MET A 149 -4.66 9.32 10.35
CA MET A 149 -5.29 9.87 9.15
C MET A 149 -6.08 11.16 9.42
N GLU A 150 -6.83 11.20 10.51
CA GLU A 150 -7.56 12.40 10.97
C GLU A 150 -6.58 13.53 11.32
N SER A 151 -5.51 13.20 12.05
CA SER A 151 -4.48 14.18 12.47
C SER A 151 -3.71 14.76 11.29
N ASP A 152 -3.47 13.95 10.26
CA ASP A 152 -2.83 14.37 9.02
C ASP A 152 -3.74 15.25 8.14
N GLY A 153 -5.04 15.31 8.46
CA GLY A 153 -6.02 16.12 7.72
C GLY A 153 -6.29 15.58 6.32
N VAL A 154 -6.32 14.25 6.16
CA VAL A 154 -6.63 13.59 4.89
C VAL A 154 -8.02 14.01 4.40
N GLU A 155 -8.16 14.38 3.13
CA GLU A 155 -9.46 14.75 2.55
C GLU A 155 -10.28 13.51 2.17
N ARG A 156 -9.60 12.49 1.60
CA ARG A 156 -10.21 11.24 1.13
C ARG A 156 -9.55 10.03 1.76
N ALA A 157 -10.35 9.19 2.40
CA ALA A 157 -9.92 7.91 2.96
C ALA A 157 -10.43 6.73 2.15
N ILE A 158 -9.55 5.77 1.87
CA ILE A 158 -9.89 4.53 1.19
C ILE A 158 -9.59 3.37 2.15
N ALA A 159 -10.63 2.70 2.63
CA ALA A 159 -10.50 1.44 3.35
C ALA A 159 -10.21 0.33 2.33
N PHE A 160 -8.96 -0.09 2.23
CA PHE A 160 -8.50 -1.07 1.25
C PHE A 160 -8.16 -2.39 1.93
N THR A 161 -9.06 -3.36 1.81
CA THR A 161 -8.79 -4.70 2.34
C THR A 161 -7.60 -5.34 1.63
N GLN A 162 -6.71 -5.97 2.39
CA GLN A 162 -5.61 -6.77 1.85
C GLN A 162 -6.04 -8.23 1.63
N TYR A 163 -7.32 -8.55 1.82
CA TYR A 163 -7.94 -9.83 1.48
C TYR A 163 -8.63 -9.74 0.11
N PRO A 164 -8.14 -10.41 -0.94
CA PRO A 164 -8.81 -10.39 -2.23
C PRO A 164 -10.24 -10.95 -2.15
N GLN A 165 -10.44 -12.01 -1.36
CA GLN A 165 -11.73 -12.64 -1.11
C GLN A 165 -12.38 -12.07 0.16
N TYR A 166 -13.62 -11.61 0.03
CA TYR A 166 -14.37 -11.11 1.17
C TYR A 166 -14.80 -12.24 2.11
N SER A 167 -14.60 -12.05 3.41
CA SER A 167 -15.27 -12.79 4.48
C SER A 167 -15.73 -11.82 5.57
N CYS A 168 -16.88 -12.08 6.18
CA CYS A 168 -17.37 -11.31 7.32
C CYS A 168 -16.37 -11.35 8.50
N SER A 169 -15.66 -12.47 8.67
CA SER A 169 -14.67 -12.66 9.73
C SER A 169 -13.34 -11.94 9.49
N THR A 170 -13.09 -11.42 8.28
CA THR A 170 -11.84 -10.72 7.92
C THR A 170 -12.10 -9.27 7.52
N THR A 171 -12.49 -9.04 6.26
CA THR A 171 -12.84 -7.71 5.74
C THR A 171 -14.00 -7.12 6.53
N GLY A 172 -15.04 -7.92 6.81
CA GLY A 172 -16.19 -7.46 7.60
C GLY A 172 -15.82 -6.95 8.98
N SER A 173 -15.05 -7.73 9.76
CA SER A 173 -14.53 -7.30 11.08
C SER A 173 -13.71 -6.01 10.98
N SER A 174 -12.87 -5.87 9.94
CA SER A 174 -12.05 -4.68 9.75
C SER A 174 -12.87 -3.43 9.44
N LEU A 175 -13.92 -3.55 8.61
CA LEU A 175 -14.84 -2.44 8.30
C LEU A 175 -15.70 -2.08 9.52
N ASN A 176 -16.16 -3.08 10.28
CA ASN A 176 -16.89 -2.86 11.53
C ASN A 176 -16.03 -2.13 12.56
N ALA A 177 -14.71 -2.38 12.62
CA ALA A 177 -13.80 -1.65 13.49
C ALA A 177 -13.76 -0.15 13.15
N ILE A 178 -13.75 0.22 11.87
CA ILE A 178 -13.84 1.63 11.44
C ILE A 178 -15.16 2.26 11.91
N TYR A 179 -16.28 1.57 11.70
CA TYR A 179 -17.59 2.05 12.15
C TYR A 179 -17.64 2.22 13.68
N ARG A 180 -17.17 1.23 14.44
CA ARG A 180 -17.14 1.28 15.91
C ARG A 180 -16.24 2.38 16.44
N TYR A 181 -15.12 2.66 15.78
CA TYR A 181 -14.24 3.76 16.16
C TYR A 181 -14.99 5.09 16.19
N TYR A 182 -15.66 5.48 15.11
CA TYR A 182 -16.43 6.73 15.07
C TYR A 182 -17.64 6.72 16.01
N ASN A 183 -18.37 5.59 16.04
CA ASN A 183 -19.55 5.45 16.89
C ASN A 183 -19.20 5.55 18.39
N SER A 184 -18.10 4.94 18.83
CA SER A 184 -17.64 4.99 20.23
C SER A 184 -17.16 6.38 20.65
N LYS A 185 -16.61 7.17 19.72
CA LYS A 185 -16.22 8.56 19.96
C LYS A 185 -17.39 9.55 19.85
N GLY A 186 -18.51 9.14 19.26
CA GLY A 186 -19.66 10.01 19.01
C GLY A 186 -19.36 11.14 18.03
N VAL A 187 -18.38 10.95 17.14
CA VAL A 187 -17.95 11.96 16.16
C VAL A 187 -18.17 11.46 14.74
N GLN A 188 -18.48 12.38 13.83
CA GLN A 188 -18.52 12.07 12.40
C GLN A 188 -17.10 12.15 11.81
N PRO A 189 -16.79 11.35 10.76
CA PRO A 189 -15.52 11.46 10.05
C PRO A 189 -15.32 12.86 9.46
N THR A 190 -14.11 13.44 9.58
CA THR A 190 -13.77 14.68 8.87
C THR A 190 -13.34 14.41 7.42
N MET A 191 -13.00 13.15 7.11
CA MET A 191 -12.53 12.69 5.81
C MET A 191 -13.60 11.89 5.06
N LYS A 192 -13.60 11.99 3.73
CA LYS A 192 -14.55 11.26 2.87
C LYS A 192 -14.10 9.80 2.69
N TRP A 193 -14.82 8.88 3.32
CA TRP A 193 -14.57 7.44 3.20
C TRP A 193 -15.10 6.83 1.91
N SER A 194 -14.35 5.88 1.39
CA SER A 194 -14.74 4.90 0.38
C SER A 194 -14.06 3.57 0.68
N VAL A 195 -14.52 2.48 0.04
CA VAL A 195 -14.07 1.13 0.38
C VAL A 195 -13.73 0.35 -0.88
N ILE A 196 -12.63 -0.41 -0.82
CA ILE A 196 -12.34 -1.53 -1.71
C ILE A 196 -12.43 -2.78 -0.83
N ASP A 197 -13.58 -3.46 -0.85
CA ASP A 197 -13.93 -4.56 0.07
C ASP A 197 -13.59 -5.94 -0.49
N ARG A 198 -13.37 -6.06 -1.80
CA ARG A 198 -12.96 -7.30 -2.47
C ARG A 198 -12.33 -7.02 -3.82
N TRP A 199 -11.44 -7.91 -4.25
CA TRP A 199 -10.74 -7.84 -5.54
C TRP A 199 -10.21 -9.22 -5.98
N PRO A 200 -11.03 -10.29 -5.93
CA PRO A 200 -10.55 -11.67 -6.09
C PRO A 200 -10.07 -11.99 -7.51
N THR A 201 -10.60 -11.28 -8.51
CA THR A 201 -10.34 -11.51 -9.94
C THR A 201 -9.52 -10.38 -10.57
N HIS A 202 -8.82 -9.57 -9.76
CA HIS A 202 -7.98 -8.50 -10.30
C HIS A 202 -6.92 -9.08 -11.27
N PRO A 203 -6.82 -8.61 -12.52
CA PRO A 203 -5.96 -9.23 -13.54
C PRO A 203 -4.49 -9.36 -13.10
N LEU A 204 -3.93 -8.34 -12.44
CA LEU A 204 -2.56 -8.39 -11.94
C LEU A 204 -2.39 -9.36 -10.76
N LEU A 205 -3.43 -9.57 -9.93
CA LEU A 205 -3.39 -10.58 -8.88
C LEU A 205 -3.34 -11.98 -9.50
N ILE A 206 -4.26 -12.25 -10.45
CA ILE A 206 -4.30 -13.52 -11.19
C ILE A 206 -2.96 -13.76 -11.89
N GLN A 207 -2.39 -12.73 -12.53
CA GLN A 207 -1.09 -12.83 -13.20
C GLN A 207 0.03 -13.23 -12.24
N VAL A 208 0.11 -12.61 -11.06
CA VAL A 208 1.15 -12.92 -10.05
C VAL A 208 0.94 -14.31 -9.46
N VAL A 209 -0.30 -14.69 -9.14
CA VAL A 209 -0.63 -16.02 -8.63
C VAL A 209 -0.33 -17.11 -9.67
N ASN A 210 -0.70 -16.89 -10.93
CA ASN A 210 -0.46 -17.83 -12.02
C ASN A 210 1.03 -17.92 -12.42
N ARG A 211 1.82 -16.86 -12.17
CA ARG A 211 3.27 -16.92 -12.35
C ARG A 211 3.92 -17.94 -11.40
N GLY A 212 3.36 -18.17 -10.22
CA GLY A 212 3.81 -19.21 -9.28
C GLY A 212 5.25 -19.03 -8.76
N ASP A 213 5.72 -20.00 -7.99
CA ASP A 213 7.12 -20.13 -7.57
C ASP A 213 7.99 -20.42 -8.82
N PRO A 214 9.07 -19.68 -9.10
CA PRO A 214 9.98 -19.99 -10.20
C PRO A 214 10.71 -21.32 -10.01
N TYR A 215 10.74 -21.90 -8.81
CA TYR A 215 11.48 -23.11 -8.47
C TYR A 215 11.19 -24.32 -9.40
N PRO A 216 9.93 -24.69 -9.74
CA PRO A 216 9.68 -25.75 -10.71
C PRO A 216 10.22 -25.45 -12.11
N GLN A 217 10.19 -24.18 -12.54
CA GLN A 217 10.76 -23.77 -13.83
C GLN A 217 12.29 -23.78 -13.82
N GLU A 218 12.92 -23.29 -12.76
CA GLU A 218 14.38 -23.25 -12.61
C GLU A 218 15.00 -24.65 -12.47
N VAL A 219 14.37 -25.53 -11.69
CA VAL A 219 14.78 -26.94 -11.60
C VAL A 219 14.58 -27.65 -12.94
N GLY A 220 13.46 -27.40 -13.63
CA GLY A 220 13.22 -27.92 -14.98
C GLY A 220 14.29 -27.49 -15.98
N ALA A 221 14.66 -26.20 -15.98
CA ALA A 221 15.73 -25.66 -16.83
C ALA A 221 17.10 -26.30 -16.52
N THR A 222 17.40 -26.53 -15.24
CA THR A 222 18.63 -27.20 -14.81
C THR A 222 18.70 -28.64 -15.32
N VAL A 223 17.63 -29.42 -15.15
CA VAL A 223 17.56 -30.81 -15.65
C VAL A 223 17.72 -30.85 -17.16
N GLN A 224 17.05 -29.96 -17.89
CA GLN A 224 17.16 -29.86 -19.34
C GLN A 224 18.62 -29.65 -19.78
N LYS A 225 19.35 -28.72 -19.14
CA LYS A 225 20.76 -28.44 -19.45
C LYS A 225 21.68 -29.63 -19.15
N VAL A 226 21.41 -30.38 -18.09
CA VAL A 226 22.15 -31.62 -17.77
C VAL A 226 21.90 -32.67 -18.86
N MET A 227 20.65 -32.88 -19.27
CA MET A 227 20.31 -33.89 -20.28
C MET A 227 20.84 -33.53 -21.67
N GLU A 228 20.87 -32.25 -22.03
CA GLU A 228 21.54 -31.74 -23.24
C GLU A 228 23.03 -32.11 -23.24
N LYS A 229 23.74 -31.91 -22.12
CA LYS A 229 25.16 -32.26 -21.98
C LYS A 229 25.42 -33.77 -22.05
N LEU A 230 24.45 -34.58 -21.62
CA LEU A 230 24.49 -36.04 -21.71
C LEU A 230 24.00 -36.57 -23.08
N ASN A 231 23.71 -35.67 -24.03
CA ASN A 231 23.20 -35.99 -25.36
C ASN A 231 21.94 -36.89 -25.30
N PHE A 232 21.10 -36.72 -24.28
CA PHE A 232 19.89 -37.50 -24.03
C PHE A 232 20.11 -39.02 -24.11
N SER A 233 21.27 -39.50 -23.65
CA SER A 233 21.67 -40.91 -23.79
C SER A 233 20.72 -41.90 -23.11
N ASN A 234 19.87 -41.43 -22.19
CA ASN A 234 18.87 -42.23 -21.47
C ASN A 234 17.56 -41.42 -21.28
N PRO A 235 16.40 -42.10 -21.21
CA PRO A 235 15.14 -41.45 -20.83
C PRO A 235 15.23 -40.93 -19.38
N TYR A 236 14.55 -39.81 -19.10
CA TYR A 236 14.59 -39.17 -17.79
C TYR A 236 13.21 -38.65 -17.37
N ARG A 237 13.04 -38.39 -16.08
CA ARG A 237 11.87 -37.71 -15.51
C ARG A 237 12.31 -36.88 -14.30
N LEU A 238 11.94 -35.60 -14.29
CA LEU A 238 12.03 -34.76 -13.10
C LEU A 238 10.94 -35.19 -12.10
N VAL A 239 11.33 -35.55 -10.88
CA VAL A 239 10.43 -35.94 -9.80
C VAL A 239 10.70 -35.12 -8.55
N TRP A 240 9.68 -34.92 -7.74
CA TRP A 240 9.75 -34.15 -6.50
C TRP A 240 9.71 -35.09 -5.30
N GLN A 241 10.71 -35.01 -4.41
CA GLN A 241 10.73 -35.78 -3.18
C GLN A 241 10.22 -34.91 -2.01
N SER A 242 8.90 -34.86 -1.82
CA SER A 242 8.28 -34.66 -0.51
C SER A 242 6.81 -35.03 -0.61
N LYS A 243 6.29 -35.72 0.41
CA LYS A 243 4.86 -35.94 0.60
C LYS A 243 4.31 -34.71 1.32
N GLY A 244 3.29 -34.08 0.74
CA GLY A 244 2.40 -33.19 1.50
C GLY A 244 1.66 -33.96 2.60
#